data_AF-W1WP99-F1
#
_entry.id   AF-W1WP99-F1
#
_cell.length_a   1.000
_cell.length_b   1.000
_cell.length_c   1.000
_cell.angle_alpha   90.00
_cell.angle_beta   90.00
_cell.angle_gamma   90.00
#
_symmetry.space_group_name_H-M   'P 1'
#
loop_
_entity.id
_entity.type
_entity.pdbx_description
1 polymer ?
#
loop_
_entity_poly.entity_id
_entity_poly.type
_entity_poly.pdbx_seq_one_letter_code
_entity_poly.pdbx_strand_id
1 'polypeptide(L)'
;DQLVELPGVGRKTANVLVSVLFGTPAIAVDTHVFRVSNRLKLGIAKTPEEMELKLQKAIPKEDWSAAHHWLIYHGRKLCKARNPLCEECFLNHVCPSAGKV
;
A
#
# COMPACT_ATOMS: atom_id res chain seq x y z
N ASP A 1 -22.09 -7.21 3.03
CA ASP A 1 -22.86 -7.55 4.24
C ASP A 1 -23.19 -9.03 4.37
N GLN A 2 -23.77 -9.67 3.34
CA GLN A 2 -24.13 -11.10 3.37
C GLN A 2 -22.99 -12.07 3.75
N LEU A 3 -21.74 -11.78 3.36
CA LEU A 3 -20.59 -12.65 3.70
C LEU A 3 -20.26 -12.70 5.19
N VAL A 4 -20.59 -11.65 5.97
CA VAL A 4 -20.28 -11.58 7.41
C VAL A 4 -21.22 -12.47 8.24
N GLU A 5 -22.33 -12.94 7.63
CA GLU A 5 -23.28 -13.85 8.26
C GLU A 5 -22.76 -15.30 8.28
N LEU A 6 -21.69 -15.61 7.52
CA LEU A 6 -21.09 -16.94 7.50
C LEU A 6 -20.26 -17.20 8.77
N PRO A 7 -20.42 -18.39 9.42
CA PRO A 7 -19.63 -18.76 10.59
C PRO A 7 -18.12 -18.67 10.32
N GLY A 8 -17.40 -17.89 11.14
CA GLY A 8 -15.95 -17.70 11.01
C GLY A 8 -15.53 -16.60 10.01
N VAL A 9 -16.47 -15.92 9.35
CA VAL A 9 -16.17 -14.83 8.41
C VAL A 9 -16.38 -13.48 9.08
N GLY A 10 -15.30 -12.90 9.60
CA GLY A 10 -15.30 -11.51 10.07
C GLY A 10 -15.29 -10.51 8.90
N ARG A 11 -15.53 -9.23 9.22
CA ARG A 11 -15.57 -8.12 8.23
C ARG A 11 -14.31 -8.03 7.36
N LYS A 12 -13.14 -8.32 7.94
CA LYS A 12 -11.86 -8.42 7.22
C LYS A 12 -11.91 -9.50 6.13
N THR A 13 -12.32 -10.71 6.49
CA THR A 13 -12.40 -11.86 5.59
C THR A 13 -13.43 -11.62 4.49
N ALA A 14 -14.59 -11.04 4.83
CA ALA A 14 -15.60 -10.65 3.86
C ALA A 14 -15.07 -9.63 2.83
N ASN A 15 -14.37 -8.58 3.28
CA ASN A 15 -13.82 -7.57 2.38
C ASN A 15 -12.73 -8.15 1.46
N VAL A 16 -11.88 -9.05 1.96
CA VAL A 16 -10.88 -9.76 1.14
C VAL A 16 -11.58 -10.62 0.08
N LEU A 17 -12.61 -11.39 0.47
CA LEU A 17 -13.37 -12.21 -0.47
C LEU A 17 -14.05 -11.38 -1.55
N VAL A 18 -14.70 -10.27 -1.20
CA VAL A 18 -15.33 -9.38 -2.20
C VAL A 18 -14.29 -8.80 -3.15
N SER A 19 -13.17 -8.31 -2.61
CA SER A 19 -12.09 -7.74 -3.40
C SER A 19 -11.52 -8.75 -4.41
N VAL A 20 -11.29 -10.00 -3.96
CA VAL A 20 -10.74 -11.07 -4.80
C VAL A 20 -11.77 -11.64 -5.78
N LEU A 21 -13.00 -11.93 -5.33
CA LEU A 21 -14.03 -12.60 -6.13
C LEU A 21 -14.61 -11.68 -7.21
N PHE A 22 -14.80 -10.39 -6.92
CA PHE A 22 -15.39 -9.44 -7.86
C PHE A 22 -14.33 -8.65 -8.64
N GLY A 23 -13.05 -9.01 -8.49
CA GLY A 23 -11.94 -8.32 -9.17
C GLY A 23 -11.98 -6.81 -8.94
N THR A 24 -12.49 -6.36 -7.79
CA THR A 24 -12.60 -4.93 -7.52
C THR A 24 -11.19 -4.45 -7.27
N PRO A 25 -10.66 -3.54 -8.11
CA PRO A 25 -9.34 -2.99 -7.88
C PRO A 25 -9.33 -2.42 -6.47
N ALA A 26 -8.36 -2.85 -5.68
CA ALA A 26 -8.18 -2.44 -4.30
C ALA A 26 -6.68 -2.34 -4.04
N ILE A 27 -6.28 -1.29 -3.31
CA ILE A 27 -4.90 -1.12 -2.87
C ILE A 27 -4.83 -1.32 -1.36
N ALA A 28 -4.57 -2.57 -0.96
CA ALA A 28 -4.45 -2.89 0.46
C ALA A 28 -3.20 -2.21 1.04
N VAL A 29 -3.35 -1.56 2.19
CA VAL A 29 -2.24 -0.86 2.85
C VAL A 29 -1.68 -1.71 3.99
N ASP A 30 -0.55 -2.37 3.74
CA ASP A 30 0.23 -3.03 4.79
C ASP A 30 1.34 -2.10 5.35
N THR A 31 2.20 -2.63 6.21
CA THR A 31 3.29 -1.85 6.81
C THR A 31 4.36 -1.40 5.81
N HIS A 32 4.54 -2.10 4.68
CA HIS A 32 5.44 -1.70 3.61
C HIS A 32 4.81 -0.60 2.76
N VAL A 33 3.58 -0.82 2.27
CA VAL A 33 2.82 0.15 1.49
C VAL A 33 2.69 1.46 2.27
N PHE A 34 2.30 1.40 3.54
CA PHE A 34 2.13 2.58 4.39
C PHE A 34 3.44 3.38 4.54
N ARG A 35 4.56 2.69 4.83
CA ARG A 35 5.87 3.33 5.01
C ARG A 35 6.39 3.93 3.71
N VAL A 36 6.37 3.16 2.62
CA VAL A 36 6.90 3.59 1.32
C VAL A 36 6.10 4.76 0.80
N SER A 37 4.76 4.69 0.87
CA SER A 37 3.88 5.77 0.39
C SER A 37 4.09 7.08 1.16
N ASN A 38 4.25 7.01 2.49
CA ASN A 38 4.57 8.19 3.29
C ASN A 38 5.95 8.78 2.96
N ARG A 39 7.00 7.94 2.81
CA ARG A 39 8.36 8.39 2.47
C ARG A 39 8.46 8.99 1.08
N LEU A 40 7.78 8.40 0.10
CA LEU A 40 7.69 8.93 -1.27
C LEU A 40 6.72 10.13 -1.39
N LYS A 41 5.95 10.41 -0.34
CA LYS A 41 4.85 11.40 -0.35
C LYS A 41 3.81 11.15 -1.46
N LEU A 42 3.58 9.90 -1.83
CA LEU A 42 2.44 9.50 -2.68
C LEU A 42 1.11 9.77 -1.96
N GLY A 43 1.14 9.65 -0.63
CA GLY A 43 0.12 10.12 0.30
C GLY A 43 0.77 10.32 1.66
N ILE A 44 0.35 11.34 2.41
CA ILE A 44 0.83 11.57 3.78
C ILE A 44 -0.33 11.22 4.71
N ALA A 45 -0.22 10.15 5.49
CA ALA A 45 -1.34 9.68 6.31
C ALA A 45 -0.86 9.16 7.65
N LYS A 46 -1.73 9.23 8.66
CA LYS A 46 -1.46 8.71 10.01
C LYS A 46 -2.01 7.30 10.21
N THR A 47 -2.98 6.87 9.42
CA THR A 47 -3.57 5.53 9.50
C THR A 47 -3.59 4.82 8.14
N PRO A 48 -3.61 3.48 8.11
CA PRO A 48 -3.72 2.71 6.86
C PRO A 48 -4.96 3.07 6.04
N GLU A 49 -6.10 3.31 6.68
CA GLU A 49 -7.36 3.65 6.02
C GLU A 49 -7.27 5.02 5.33
N GLU A 50 -6.66 6.01 6.00
CA GLU A 50 -6.41 7.31 5.39
C GLU A 50 -5.43 7.20 4.21
N MET A 51 -4.40 6.37 4.35
CA MET A 51 -3.43 6.12 3.27
C MET A 51 -4.10 5.48 2.05
N GLU A 52 -4.97 4.49 2.26
CA GLU A 52 -5.69 3.81 1.18
C GLU A 52 -6.48 4.83 0.35
N LEU A 53 -7.25 5.70 1.00
CA LEU A 53 -8.01 6.75 0.32
C LEU A 53 -7.12 7.74 -0.44
N LYS A 54 -5.92 8.04 0.07
CA LYS A 54 -4.96 8.92 -0.62
C LYS A 54 -4.35 8.25 -1.83
N LEU A 55 -3.99 6.98 -1.73
CA LEU A 55 -3.46 6.21 -2.85
C LEU A 55 -4.51 6.01 -3.95
N GLN A 56 -5.77 5.75 -3.59
CA GLN A 56 -6.87 5.66 -4.55
C GLN A 56 -7.09 6.97 -5.34
N LYS A 57 -6.76 8.12 -4.75
CA LYS A 57 -6.80 9.43 -5.44
C LYS A 57 -5.55 9.70 -6.29
N ALA A 58 -4.41 9.15 -5.90
CA ALA A 58 -3.11 9.41 -6.54
C ALA A 58 -2.79 8.44 -7.69
N ILE A 59 -3.39 7.25 -7.69
CA ILE A 59 -3.08 6.15 -8.62
C ILE A 59 -4.35 5.80 -9.42
N PRO A 60 -4.25 5.66 -10.76
CA PRO A 60 -5.36 5.17 -11.58
C PRO A 60 -5.91 3.84 -11.06
N LYS A 61 -7.23 3.65 -11.16
CA LYS A 61 -7.93 2.52 -10.54
C LYS A 61 -7.46 1.17 -11.08
N GLU A 62 -7.18 1.11 -12.37
CA GLU A 62 -6.61 -0.02 -13.09
C GLU A 62 -5.27 -0.50 -12.51
N ASP A 63 -4.49 0.40 -11.91
CA ASP A 63 -3.15 0.10 -11.39
C ASP A 63 -3.14 -0.26 -9.91
N TRP A 64 -4.25 -0.18 -9.18
CA TRP A 64 -4.26 -0.35 -7.71
C TRP A 64 -3.65 -1.68 -7.25
N SER A 65 -4.00 -2.77 -7.91
CA SER A 65 -3.44 -4.10 -7.59
C SER A 65 -1.97 -4.22 -7.97
N ALA A 66 -1.53 -3.60 -9.07
CA ALA A 66 -0.13 -3.61 -9.47
C ALA A 66 0.72 -2.74 -8.53
N ALA A 67 0.24 -1.53 -8.21
CA ALA A 67 0.84 -0.60 -7.28
C ALA A 67 0.99 -1.18 -5.88
N HIS A 68 0.00 -1.92 -5.39
CA HIS A 68 0.12 -2.69 -4.15
C HIS A 68 1.38 -3.57 -4.14
N HIS A 69 1.56 -4.39 -5.18
CA HIS A 69 2.73 -5.26 -5.31
C HIS A 69 4.04 -4.47 -5.49
N TRP A 70 4.04 -3.42 -6.29
CA TRP A 70 5.22 -2.56 -6.49
C TRP A 70 5.70 -1.95 -5.17
N LEU A 71 4.78 -1.38 -4.39
CA LEU A 71 5.08 -0.72 -3.11
C LEU A 71 5.56 -1.73 -2.06
N ILE A 72 4.94 -2.93 -1.98
CA ILE A 72 5.42 -4.01 -1.12
C ILE A 72 6.83 -4.44 -1.51
N TYR A 73 7.06 -4.73 -2.80
CA TYR A 73 8.34 -5.23 -3.28
C TYR A 73 9.44 -4.20 -3.03
N HIS A 74 9.17 -2.93 -3.34
CA HIS A 74 10.07 -1.82 -3.07
C HIS A 74 10.38 -1.68 -1.59
N GLY A 75 9.36 -1.75 -0.72
CA GLY A 75 9.52 -1.68 0.73
C GLY A 75 10.30 -2.85 1.33
N ARG A 76 10.23 -4.03 0.72
CA ARG A 76 10.98 -5.22 1.17
C ARG A 76 12.44 -5.21 0.71
N LYS A 77 12.70 -4.80 -0.53
CA LYS A 77 14.03 -4.90 -1.14
C LYS A 77 14.90 -3.67 -0.86
N LEU A 78 14.34 -2.47 -1.01
CA LEU A 78 15.09 -1.21 -1.00
C LEU A 78 14.74 -0.34 0.21
N CYS A 79 13.46 0.05 0.32
CA CYS A 79 13.00 1.02 1.31
C CYS A 79 12.66 0.33 2.65
N LYS A 80 13.65 -0.33 3.25
CA LYS A 80 13.54 -1.05 4.52
C LYS A 80 13.15 -0.12 5.68
N ALA A 81 12.56 -0.69 6.73
CA ALA A 81 12.09 0.09 7.87
C ALA A 81 13.25 0.84 8.58
N ARG A 82 14.37 0.15 8.77
CA ARG A 82 15.64 0.70 9.28
C ARG A 82 16.69 0.64 8.18
N ASN A 83 17.53 1.66 8.09
CA ASN A 83 18.63 1.77 7.12
C ASN A 83 18.17 1.44 5.68
N PRO A 84 17.25 2.24 5.09
CA PRO A 84 16.85 2.05 3.71
C PRO A 84 18.06 2.18 2.76
N LEU A 85 18.07 1.38 1.70
CA LEU A 85 19.14 1.38 0.70
C LEU A 85 18.91 2.52 -0.31
N CYS A 86 18.96 3.77 0.17
CA CYS A 86 18.67 4.95 -0.65
C CYS A 86 19.64 5.10 -1.83
N GLU A 87 20.93 4.82 -1.64
CA GLU A 87 21.93 4.90 -2.71
C GLU A 87 21.66 3.91 -3.86
N GLU A 88 21.09 2.75 -3.56
CA GLU A 88 20.71 1.73 -4.55
C GLU A 88 19.29 1.96 -5.13
N CYS A 89 18.54 2.90 -4.57
CA CYS A 89 17.15 3.12 -4.92
C CYS A 89 17.03 3.93 -6.22
N PHE A 90 16.43 3.34 -7.25
CA PHE A 90 16.17 4.04 -8.52
C PHE A 90 15.27 5.27 -8.37
N LEU A 91 14.52 5.40 -7.27
CA LEU A 91 13.70 6.58 -6.95
C LEU A 91 14.44 7.64 -6.12
N ASN A 92 15.72 7.46 -5.78
CA ASN A 92 16.47 8.37 -4.90
C ASN A 92 16.36 9.83 -5.37
N HIS A 93 16.61 10.08 -6.65
CA HIS A 93 16.60 11.40 -7.26
C HIS A 93 15.25 12.14 -7.18
N VAL A 94 14.13 11.44 -6.95
CA VAL A 94 12.80 12.03 -6.79
C VAL A 94 12.21 11.84 -5.39
N CYS A 95 12.84 11.04 -4.53
CA CYS A 95 12.31 10.67 -3.23
C CYS A 95 12.54 11.79 -2.19
N PRO A 96 11.49 12.42 -1.64
CA PRO A 96 11.64 13.52 -0.68
C PRO A 96 12.33 13.12 0.63
N SER A 97 12.32 11.82 0.95
CA SER A 97 12.88 11.22 2.16
C SER A 97 14.24 10.55 1.94
N ALA A 98 14.82 10.56 0.74
CA ALA A 98 16.13 9.94 0.52
C ALA A 98 17.20 10.54 1.44
N GLY A 99 18.01 9.67 2.07
CA GLY A 99 19.07 10.06 3.00
C GLY A 99 18.64 10.68 4.33
N LYS A 100 17.33 10.77 4.61
CA LYS A 100 16.77 11.42 5.82
C LYS A 100 16.16 10.44 6.83
N VAL A 101 16.11 9.14 6.53
CA VAL A 101 15.39 8.11 7.30
C VAL A 101 16.23 6.86 7.52
#